data_AF-B5Y540-F1
#
_entry.id   AF-B5Y540-F1
#
_cell.length_a   1.000
_cell.length_b   1.000
_cell.length_c   1.000
_cell.angle_alpha   90.00
_cell.angle_beta   90.00
_cell.angle_gamma   90.00
#
_symmetry.space_group_name_H-M   'P 1'
#
loop_
_entity.id
_entity.type
_entity.pdbx_description
1 polymer ?
#
loop_
_entity_poly.entity_id
_entity_poly.type
_entity_poly.pdbx_seq_one_letter_code
_entity_poly.pdbx_strand_id
1 'polypeptide(L)'
;MPASHFLKISSRKCFAPAQHLWLRAVKTEDPGLSCMPLGEGLWSIRVGMTSHGLDELGDITSVNVVSRKSTVKSGQDLLELEWEGFIQTEADELYHTVWGSIEGKKIVKAPVGGSLVQIVNLSLEGEIDEDTVIAELSCNESDLKQACASWLDDEGYNALLAKEVPGRFGKETSRSR
;
A
#
# COMPACT_ATOMS: atom_id res chain seq x y z
N MET A 1 -19.57 -3.94 -18.66
CA MET A 1 -19.62 -5.27 -18.01
C MET A 1 -18.66 -5.32 -16.83
N PRO A 2 -19.08 -4.93 -15.60
CA PRO A 2 -18.20 -4.85 -14.42
C PRO A 2 -18.23 -6.07 -13.48
N ALA A 3 -19.22 -6.97 -13.61
CA ALA A 3 -19.43 -8.06 -12.66
C ALA A 3 -18.34 -9.16 -12.71
N SER A 4 -17.77 -9.44 -13.88
CA SER A 4 -16.76 -10.50 -14.05
C SER A 4 -15.39 -10.13 -13.48
N HIS A 5 -15.07 -8.83 -13.41
CA HIS A 5 -13.83 -8.34 -12.80
C HIS A 5 -13.88 -8.48 -11.27
N PHE A 6 -15.04 -8.16 -10.68
CA PHE A 6 -15.28 -8.20 -9.24
C PHE A 6 -15.09 -9.60 -8.63
N LEU A 7 -15.57 -10.65 -9.30
CA LEU A 7 -15.41 -12.04 -8.83
C LEU A 7 -13.96 -12.53 -8.93
N LYS A 8 -13.16 -11.98 -9.85
CA LYS A 8 -11.75 -12.35 -10.02
C LYS A 8 -10.86 -11.75 -8.93
N ILE A 9 -11.27 -10.59 -8.40
CA ILE A 9 -10.57 -9.83 -7.34
C ILE A 9 -10.79 -10.44 -5.94
N SER A 10 -11.96 -11.06 -5.71
CA SER A 10 -12.34 -11.68 -4.42
C SER A 10 -11.44 -12.85 -3.96
N SER A 11 -10.52 -13.34 -4.79
CA SER A 11 -9.63 -14.47 -4.44
C SER A 11 -8.19 -14.27 -4.88
N ARG A 12 -7.83 -13.09 -5.39
CA ARG A 12 -6.50 -12.81 -5.96
C ARG A 12 -5.91 -11.53 -5.36
N LYS A 13 -4.58 -11.45 -5.38
CA LYS A 13 -3.83 -10.23 -5.05
C LYS A 13 -4.14 -9.20 -6.14
N CYS A 14 -4.61 -8.03 -5.75
CA CYS A 14 -4.83 -6.90 -6.63
C CYS A 14 -3.90 -5.76 -6.24
N PHE A 15 -3.66 -4.84 -7.16
CA PHE A 15 -2.66 -3.80 -6.96
C PHE A 15 -3.27 -2.43 -7.15
N ALA A 16 -2.98 -1.52 -6.22
CA ALA A 16 -3.27 -0.10 -6.34
C ALA A 16 -2.00 0.61 -6.83
N PRO A 17 -1.89 0.88 -8.15
CA PRO A 17 -0.64 1.36 -8.74
C PRO A 17 -0.23 2.73 -8.22
N ALA A 18 -1.19 3.60 -7.89
CA ALA A 18 -0.92 4.96 -7.41
C ALA A 18 -0.07 5.03 -6.12
N GLN A 19 0.02 3.93 -5.36
CA GLN A 19 0.79 3.88 -4.12
C GLN A 19 1.68 2.63 -4.03
N HIS A 20 1.77 1.82 -5.09
CA HIS A 20 2.46 0.53 -5.11
C HIS A 20 2.04 -0.41 -3.96
N LEU A 21 0.72 -0.44 -3.68
CA LEU A 21 0.13 -1.30 -2.64
C LEU A 21 -0.49 -2.54 -3.27
N TRP A 22 -0.41 -3.66 -2.56
CA TRP A 22 -1.23 -4.83 -2.85
C TRP A 22 -2.41 -4.92 -1.88
N LEU A 23 -3.47 -5.53 -2.38
CA LEU A 23 -4.77 -5.64 -1.74
C LEU A 23 -5.25 -7.08 -1.84
N ARG A 24 -5.76 -7.61 -0.74
CA ARG A 24 -6.42 -8.92 -0.69
C ARG A 24 -7.77 -8.75 -0.01
N ALA A 25 -8.84 -8.90 -0.80
CA ALA A 25 -10.19 -8.92 -0.28
C ALA A 25 -10.56 -10.35 0.14
N VAL A 26 -11.03 -10.49 1.37
CA VAL A 26 -11.56 -11.73 1.94
C VAL A 26 -12.99 -11.44 2.35
N LYS A 27 -13.92 -12.27 1.88
CA LYS A 27 -15.31 -12.18 2.33
C LYS A 27 -15.37 -12.63 3.78
N THR A 28 -15.86 -11.78 4.67
CA THR A 28 -16.10 -12.19 6.05
C THR A 28 -17.37 -13.02 6.08
N GLU A 29 -17.21 -14.34 6.17
CA GLU A 29 -18.33 -15.24 6.46
C GLU A 29 -18.66 -15.10 7.95
N ASP A 30 -19.90 -14.69 8.23
CA ASP A 30 -20.40 -14.19 9.51
C ASP A 30 -19.93 -14.98 10.76
N PRO A 31 -19.40 -14.33 11.81
CA PRO A 31 -19.34 -14.90 13.15
C PRO A 31 -20.71 -14.79 13.84
N GLY A 32 -21.68 -15.60 13.42
CA GLY A 32 -22.81 -16.03 14.26
C GLY A 32 -23.65 -14.99 15.01
N LEU A 33 -23.83 -13.75 14.53
CA LEU A 33 -24.67 -12.74 15.18
C LEU A 33 -25.75 -12.20 14.26
N SER A 34 -26.92 -12.85 14.35
CA SER A 34 -28.19 -12.49 13.75
C SER A 34 -28.76 -11.19 14.32
N CYS A 35 -28.41 -10.02 13.78
CA CYS A 35 -29.20 -8.80 14.02
C CYS A 35 -29.07 -7.67 12.98
N MET A 36 -28.37 -7.88 11.86
CA MET A 36 -28.29 -6.90 10.76
C MET A 36 -29.18 -7.35 9.59
N PRO A 37 -29.88 -6.44 8.89
CA PRO A 37 -30.73 -6.80 7.78
C PRO A 37 -29.89 -7.39 6.64
N LEU A 38 -30.41 -8.48 6.05
CA LEU A 38 -29.89 -9.13 4.85
C LEU A 38 -29.56 -8.10 3.75
N GLY A 39 -28.37 -8.15 3.17
CA GLY A 39 -28.18 -7.55 1.84
C GLY A 39 -26.77 -7.40 1.31
N GLU A 40 -25.79 -7.03 2.12
CA GLU A 40 -24.44 -6.73 1.63
C GLU A 40 -23.41 -7.52 2.43
N GLY A 41 -22.62 -8.35 1.74
CA GLY A 41 -21.56 -9.10 2.40
C GLY A 41 -20.51 -8.13 2.95
N LEU A 42 -20.11 -8.31 4.21
CA LEU A 42 -18.98 -7.59 4.78
C LEU A 42 -17.68 -8.17 4.20
N TRP A 43 -16.80 -7.30 3.73
CA TRP A 43 -15.50 -7.68 3.19
C TRP A 43 -14.39 -7.15 4.08
N SER A 44 -13.44 -8.01 4.43
CA SER A 44 -12.16 -7.60 5.01
C SER A 44 -11.13 -7.45 3.89
N ILE A 45 -10.47 -6.29 3.83
CA ILE A 45 -9.42 -5.97 2.89
C ILE A 45 -8.13 -5.83 3.66
N ARG A 46 -7.17 -6.68 3.32
CA ARG A 46 -5.78 -6.57 3.78
C ARG A 46 -4.98 -5.79 2.77
N VAL A 47 -4.18 -4.85 3.28
CA VAL A 47 -3.35 -3.94 2.51
C VAL A 47 -1.91 -4.15 2.92
N GLY A 48 -1.03 -4.28 1.95
CA GLY A 48 0.42 -4.26 2.18
C GLY A 48 1.15 -3.59 1.02
N MET A 49 2.47 -3.49 1.13
CA MET A 49 3.30 -2.86 0.10
C MET A 49 3.88 -3.89 -0.86
N THR A 50 3.95 -3.52 -2.14
CA THR A 50 4.64 -4.35 -3.13
C THR A 50 6.15 -4.24 -2.98
N SER A 51 6.87 -5.25 -3.48
CA SER A 51 8.34 -5.24 -3.55
C SER A 51 8.88 -3.98 -4.22
N HIS A 52 8.25 -3.52 -5.31
CA HIS A 52 8.63 -2.26 -5.96
C HIS A 52 8.39 -1.04 -5.06
N GLY A 53 7.24 -0.99 -4.38
CA GLY A 53 6.93 0.11 -3.46
C GLY A 53 7.84 0.15 -2.23
N LEU A 54 8.37 -1.01 -1.82
CA LEU A 54 9.39 -1.13 -0.78
C LEU A 54 10.78 -0.79 -1.30
N ASP A 55 11.13 -1.14 -2.55
CA ASP A 55 12.43 -0.81 -3.15
C ASP A 55 12.56 0.70 -3.44
N GLU A 56 11.46 1.35 -3.82
CA GLU A 56 11.40 2.81 -3.90
C GLU A 56 11.61 3.49 -2.55
N LEU A 57 11.28 2.79 -1.47
CA LEU A 57 11.58 3.24 -0.13
C LEU A 57 12.91 2.65 0.33
N GLY A 58 13.55 3.32 1.27
CA GLY A 58 14.63 2.69 1.99
C GLY A 58 14.08 1.76 3.07
N ASP A 59 14.85 1.63 4.13
CA ASP A 59 14.45 0.91 5.34
C ASP A 59 13.37 1.71 6.08
N ILE A 60 12.21 1.09 6.34
CA ILE A 60 11.11 1.75 7.06
C ILE A 60 11.43 1.75 8.56
N THR A 61 11.60 2.93 9.13
CA THR A 61 12.03 3.11 10.52
C THR A 61 10.85 3.27 11.48
N SER A 62 9.71 3.80 11.01
CA SER A 62 8.53 4.02 11.85
C SER A 62 7.21 4.04 11.08
N VAL A 63 6.15 3.56 11.74
CA VAL A 63 4.76 3.61 11.25
C VAL A 63 3.93 4.43 12.24
N ASN A 64 3.43 5.57 11.78
CA ASN A 64 2.60 6.48 12.56
C ASN A 64 1.15 6.42 12.09
N VAL A 65 0.22 6.08 12.98
CA VAL A 65 -1.22 6.08 12.65
C VAL A 65 -1.74 7.51 12.56
N VAL A 66 -2.17 7.92 11.37
CA VAL A 66 -2.69 9.27 11.10
C VAL A 66 -4.19 9.33 11.37
N SER A 67 -4.95 8.32 10.91
CA SER A 67 -6.40 8.26 11.13
C SER A 67 -6.74 7.27 12.24
N ARG A 68 -7.00 7.79 13.44
CA ARG A 68 -7.61 7.03 14.55
C ARG A 68 -9.13 6.86 14.42
N LYS A 69 -9.73 7.37 13.33
CA LYS A 69 -11.17 7.26 13.12
C LYS A 69 -11.50 5.81 12.79
N SER A 70 -12.56 5.31 13.42
CA SER A 70 -13.10 3.98 13.14
C SER A 70 -13.55 3.84 11.69
N THR A 71 -13.97 4.94 11.05
CA THR A 71 -14.45 4.97 9.66
C THR A 71 -13.61 5.92 8.81
N VAL A 72 -13.17 5.44 7.66
CA VAL A 72 -12.29 6.10 6.70
C VAL A 72 -12.94 6.16 5.32
N LYS A 73 -12.71 7.24 4.58
CA LYS A 73 -13.13 7.37 3.19
C LYS A 73 -12.01 6.90 2.25
N SER A 74 -12.36 6.43 1.06
CA SER A 74 -11.37 6.16 0.01
C SER A 74 -10.53 7.43 -0.26
N GLY A 75 -9.21 7.26 -0.33
CA GLY A 75 -8.24 8.33 -0.50
C GLY A 75 -7.89 9.11 0.78
N GLN A 76 -8.47 8.78 1.93
CA GLN A 76 -8.12 9.40 3.20
C GLN A 76 -6.82 8.83 3.76
N ASP A 77 -5.98 9.67 4.37
CA ASP A 77 -4.72 9.23 4.97
C ASP A 77 -4.96 8.23 6.11
N LEU A 78 -4.31 7.07 6.05
CA LEU A 78 -4.39 6.02 7.07
C LEU A 78 -3.22 6.12 8.04
N LEU A 79 -2.02 6.06 7.48
CA LEU A 79 -0.77 6.00 8.21
C LEU A 79 0.33 6.71 7.44
N GLU A 80 1.35 7.10 8.18
CA GLU A 80 2.58 7.71 7.69
C GLU A 80 3.74 6.75 7.98
N LEU A 81 4.49 6.43 6.94
CA LEU A 81 5.72 5.63 7.00
C LEU A 81 6.90 6.59 6.96
N GLU A 82 7.75 6.52 7.98
CA GLU A 82 9.07 7.15 7.96
C GLU A 82 10.09 6.13 7.48
N TRP A 83 10.97 6.54 6.56
CA TRP A 83 11.95 5.65 5.95
C TRP A 83 13.29 6.36 5.79
N GLU A 84 14.35 5.57 5.80
CA GLU A 84 15.73 6.02 5.61
C GLU A 84 16.39 5.19 4.52
N GLY A 85 17.07 5.83 3.58
CA GLY A 85 17.83 5.19 2.52
C GLY A 85 19.27 5.69 2.48
N PHE A 86 20.16 4.90 1.90
CA PHE A 86 21.55 5.27 1.72
C PHE A 86 21.83 5.59 0.26
N ILE A 87 22.46 6.75 0.01
CA ILE A 87 22.96 7.14 -1.30
C ILE A 87 24.48 7.15 -1.30
N GLN A 88 25.04 6.73 -2.43
CA GLN A 88 26.46 6.91 -2.72
C GLN A 88 26.62 8.30 -3.37
N THR A 89 27.34 9.22 -2.73
CA THR A 89 27.65 10.52 -3.34
C THR A 89 28.89 10.44 -4.22
N GLU A 90 29.00 11.34 -5.21
CA GLU A 90 30.14 11.38 -6.14
C GLU A 90 31.48 11.44 -5.39
N ALA A 91 32.38 10.56 -5.79
CA ALA A 91 33.74 10.51 -5.27
C ALA A 91 34.53 11.66 -5.86
N ASP A 92 35.14 12.49 -5.01
CA ASP A 92 36.23 13.36 -5.45
C ASP A 92 37.45 12.49 -5.79
N GLU A 93 38.40 13.01 -6.57
CA GLU A 93 39.53 12.34 -7.24
C GLU A 93 40.47 11.52 -6.31
N LEU A 94 40.16 11.45 -5.01
CA LEU A 94 40.88 10.80 -3.94
C LEU A 94 40.02 9.73 -3.19
N TYR A 95 39.55 8.70 -3.90
CA TYR A 95 39.15 7.37 -3.40
C TYR A 95 38.45 7.25 -2.02
N HIS A 96 37.49 8.13 -1.69
CA HIS A 96 36.65 7.95 -0.51
C HIS A 96 35.18 8.01 -0.92
N THR A 97 34.54 6.85 -0.93
CA THR A 97 33.08 6.76 -0.99
C THR A 97 32.51 7.38 0.27
N VAL A 98 31.81 8.51 0.12
CA VAL A 98 31.01 9.09 1.19
C VAL A 98 29.60 8.52 1.09
N TRP A 99 29.13 7.93 2.18
CA TRP A 99 27.76 7.46 2.31
C TRP A 99 26.91 8.61 2.83
N GLY A 100 25.92 9.04 2.05
CA GLY A 100 24.90 9.98 2.50
C GLY A 100 23.65 9.23 2.95
N SER A 101 23.02 9.68 4.02
CA SER A 101 21.66 9.24 4.36
C SER A 101 20.64 10.18 3.72
N ILE A 102 19.56 9.61 3.24
CA ILE A 102 18.35 10.32 2.90
C ILE A 102 17.21 9.77 3.75
N GLU A 103 16.32 10.65 4.16
CA GLU A 103 15.15 10.29 4.94
C GLU A 103 13.90 10.87 4.27
N GLY A 104 12.78 10.22 4.47
CA GLY A 104 11.53 10.65 3.88
C GLY A 104 10.31 10.14 4.63
N LYS A 105 9.17 10.71 4.23
CA LYS A 105 7.85 10.32 4.74
C LYS A 105 6.97 9.90 3.57
N LYS A 106 6.31 8.75 3.68
CA LYS A 106 5.29 8.29 2.73
C LYS A 106 3.95 8.17 3.43
N ILE A 107 2.95 8.89 2.93
CA ILE A 107 1.58 8.80 3.42
C ILE A 107 0.87 7.69 2.65
N VAL A 108 0.38 6.69 3.38
CA VAL A 108 -0.46 5.62 2.83
C VAL A 108 -1.92 6.02 2.99
N LYS A 109 -2.63 6.11 1.87
CA LYS A 109 -4.04 6.48 1.80
C LYS A 109 -4.93 5.26 1.65
N ALA A 110 -6.12 5.35 2.21
CA ALA A 110 -7.12 4.30 2.20
C ALA A 110 -7.50 3.92 0.77
N PRO A 111 -7.25 2.68 0.33
CA PRO A 111 -7.62 2.24 -1.02
C PRO A 111 -9.14 2.16 -1.20
N VAL A 112 -9.89 1.97 -0.10
CA VAL A 112 -11.34 1.82 -0.08
C VAL A 112 -11.96 2.62 1.07
N GLY A 113 -13.23 2.99 0.95
CA GLY A 113 -14.00 3.50 2.08
C GLY A 113 -14.47 2.35 2.97
N GLY A 114 -14.35 2.49 4.29
CA GLY A 114 -14.68 1.41 5.20
C GLY A 114 -14.36 1.75 6.66
N SER A 115 -14.36 0.73 7.50
CA SER A 115 -13.91 0.84 8.88
C SER A 115 -12.51 0.25 9.06
N LEU A 116 -11.65 0.96 9.79
CA LEU A 116 -10.30 0.50 10.08
C LEU A 116 -10.34 -0.56 11.19
N VAL A 117 -9.86 -1.76 10.88
CA VAL A 117 -9.85 -2.91 11.81
C VAL A 117 -8.52 -2.98 12.53
N GLN A 118 -7.41 -2.92 11.78
CA GLN A 118 -6.07 -3.08 12.33
C GLN A 118 -5.03 -2.31 11.51
N ILE A 119 -3.97 -1.84 12.18
CA ILE A 119 -2.75 -1.32 11.54
C ILE A 119 -1.56 -2.01 12.21
N VAL A 120 -0.56 -2.38 11.40
CA VAL A 120 0.71 -2.95 11.87
C VAL A 120 1.43 -1.96 12.80
N ASN A 121 2.03 -2.45 13.87
CA ASN A 121 2.87 -1.64 14.74
C ASN A 121 4.31 -2.14 14.67
N LEU A 122 5.15 -1.40 13.93
CA LEU A 122 6.58 -1.70 13.77
C LEU A 122 7.35 -1.75 15.10
N SER A 123 6.85 -1.13 16.17
CA SER A 123 7.51 -1.27 17.48
C SER A 123 7.46 -2.71 18.03
N LEU A 124 6.64 -3.59 17.43
CA LEU A 124 6.40 -4.97 17.89
C LEU A 124 6.67 -6.02 16.81
N GLU A 125 6.59 -5.65 15.53
CA GLU A 125 6.74 -6.54 14.38
C GLU A 125 7.97 -6.06 13.59
N GLY A 126 8.83 -6.98 13.15
CA GLY A 126 10.15 -6.69 12.57
C GLY A 126 10.13 -5.90 11.25
N GLU A 127 11.12 -6.12 10.38
CA GLU A 127 11.21 -5.44 9.09
C GLU A 127 9.95 -5.68 8.23
N ILE A 128 9.44 -4.64 7.57
CA ILE A 128 8.28 -4.75 6.67
C ILE A 128 8.75 -5.38 5.36
N ASP A 129 8.19 -6.55 5.05
CA ASP A 129 8.40 -7.26 3.79
C ASP A 129 7.17 -7.18 2.87
N GLU A 130 7.27 -7.82 1.69
CA GLU A 130 6.20 -7.82 0.68
C GLU A 130 4.96 -8.64 1.08
N ASP A 131 5.05 -9.45 2.13
CA ASP A 131 3.97 -10.29 2.66
C ASP A 131 3.34 -9.68 3.92
N THR A 132 3.97 -8.65 4.48
CA THR A 132 3.53 -7.94 5.68
C THR A 132 2.25 -7.17 5.40
N VAL A 133 1.22 -7.46 6.18
CA VAL A 133 -0.05 -6.72 6.16
C VAL A 133 0.12 -5.46 6.98
N ILE A 134 0.09 -4.31 6.33
CA ILE A 134 0.30 -3.00 6.97
C ILE A 134 -1.02 -2.48 7.56
N ALA A 135 -2.15 -2.74 6.90
CA ALA A 135 -3.48 -2.35 7.39
C ALA A 135 -4.58 -3.34 6.99
N GLU A 136 -5.58 -3.47 7.84
CA GLU A 136 -6.81 -4.22 7.59
C GLU A 136 -8.03 -3.30 7.71
N LEU A 137 -8.90 -3.33 6.69
CA LEU A 137 -10.09 -2.50 6.56
C LEU A 137 -11.31 -3.40 6.35
N SER A 138 -12.44 -3.09 6.97
CA SER A 138 -13.73 -3.72 6.68
C SER A 138 -14.59 -2.78 5.84
N CYS A 139 -15.17 -3.26 4.74
CA CYS A 139 -16.01 -2.44 3.86
C CYS A 139 -17.23 -3.20 3.36
N ASN A 140 -18.19 -2.43 2.85
CA ASN A 140 -19.36 -2.96 2.18
C ASN A 140 -19.02 -3.34 0.73
N GLU A 141 -19.86 -4.18 0.13
CA GLU A 141 -19.69 -4.63 -1.25
C GLU A 141 -19.76 -3.46 -2.26
N SER A 142 -20.59 -2.46 -1.98
CA SER A 142 -20.77 -1.26 -2.80
C SER A 142 -19.48 -0.41 -2.88
N ASP A 143 -18.87 -0.11 -1.74
CA ASP A 143 -17.59 0.61 -1.66
C ASP A 143 -16.45 -0.16 -2.34
N LEU A 144 -16.42 -1.49 -2.15
CA LEU A 144 -15.44 -2.36 -2.79
C LEU A 144 -15.56 -2.30 -4.31
N LYS A 145 -16.78 -2.42 -4.87
CA LYS A 145 -17.01 -2.32 -6.32
C LYS A 145 -16.52 -1.01 -6.92
N GLN A 146 -16.71 0.10 -6.19
CA GLN A 146 -16.24 1.40 -6.63
C GLN A 146 -14.71 1.49 -6.64
N ALA A 147 -14.05 1.00 -5.60
CA ALA A 147 -12.59 1.02 -5.49
C ALA A 147 -11.91 0.09 -6.50
N CYS A 148 -12.48 -1.10 -6.72
CA CYS A 148 -12.00 -2.11 -7.67
C CYS A 148 -11.86 -1.61 -9.11
N ALA A 149 -12.55 -0.54 -9.50
CA ALA A 149 -12.41 0.06 -10.83
C ALA A 149 -11.02 0.65 -11.08
N SER A 150 -10.30 1.03 -10.02
CA SER A 150 -8.95 1.61 -10.09
C SER A 150 -7.83 0.59 -9.86
N TRP A 151 -8.16 -0.65 -9.50
CA TRP A 151 -7.19 -1.67 -9.15
C TRP A 151 -6.80 -2.49 -10.38
N LEU A 152 -5.53 -2.87 -10.40
CA LEU A 152 -4.96 -3.70 -11.45
C LEU A 152 -4.80 -5.15 -10.96
N ASP A 153 -4.84 -6.07 -11.90
CA ASP A 153 -4.35 -7.42 -11.70
C ASP A 153 -2.83 -7.47 -11.85
N ASP A 154 -2.26 -8.64 -11.58
CA ASP A 154 -0.81 -8.87 -11.62
C ASP A 154 -0.21 -8.54 -12.99
N GLU A 155 -0.85 -8.99 -14.08
CA GLU A 155 -0.42 -8.71 -15.45
C GLU A 155 -0.48 -7.21 -15.76
N GLY A 156 -1.57 -6.53 -15.38
CA GLY A 156 -1.72 -5.09 -15.56
C GLY A 156 -0.71 -4.28 -14.76
N TYR A 157 -0.39 -4.70 -13.54
CA TYR A 157 0.60 -4.05 -12.69
C TYR A 157 2.03 -4.24 -13.23
N ASN A 158 2.41 -5.46 -13.63
CA ASN A 158 3.72 -5.74 -14.23
C ASN A 158 3.91 -4.99 -15.55
N ALA A 159 2.87 -4.87 -16.38
CA ALA A 159 2.91 -4.07 -17.60
C ALA A 159 3.07 -2.56 -17.34
N LEU A 160 2.62 -2.08 -16.18
CA LEU A 160 2.82 -0.70 -15.73
C LEU A 160 4.26 -0.53 -15.25
N LEU A 161 4.76 -1.43 -14.41
CA LEU A 161 6.15 -1.41 -13.95
C LEU A 161 7.15 -1.48 -15.10
N ALA A 162 6.86 -2.24 -16.16
CA ALA A 162 7.70 -2.32 -17.35
C ALA A 162 7.77 -0.98 -18.14
N LYS A 163 6.81 -0.08 -17.93
CA LYS A 163 6.78 1.27 -18.53
C LYS A 163 7.33 2.33 -17.60
N GLU A 164 7.30 2.08 -16.30
CA GLU A 164 7.91 2.95 -15.29
C GLU A 164 9.43 2.75 -15.24
N VAL A 165 10.14 3.79 -14.82
CA VAL A 165 11.59 3.72 -14.62
C VAL A 165 11.83 2.88 -13.37
N PRO A 166 12.76 1.89 -13.37
CA PRO A 166 12.97 1.03 -12.22
C PRO A 166 13.27 1.86 -10.97
N GLY A 167 12.51 1.59 -9.89
CA GLY A 167 12.62 2.23 -8.60
C GLY A 167 14.01 2.07 -7.98
N ARG A 168 14.40 3.14 -7.28
CA ARG A 168 15.31 3.31 -6.12
C ARG A 168 15.81 4.77 -6.06
N PHE A 169 16.05 5.42 -7.22
CA PHE A 169 16.51 6.83 -7.33
C PHE A 169 16.18 7.45 -8.70
N GLY A 170 15.00 7.16 -9.26
CA GLY A 170 14.63 7.41 -10.66
C GLY A 170 14.39 8.87 -11.07
N LYS A 171 15.40 9.74 -10.91
CA LYS A 171 15.85 10.80 -11.83
C LYS A 171 16.75 11.78 -11.07
N GLU A 172 18.02 11.79 -11.47
CA GLU A 172 18.97 12.89 -11.36
C GLU A 172 18.25 14.25 -11.32
N THR A 173 18.34 14.94 -10.19
CA THR A 173 17.82 16.31 -10.11
C THR A 173 18.64 17.15 -11.06
N SER A 174 18.00 17.53 -12.16
CA SER A 174 18.48 18.51 -13.11
C SER A 174 18.78 19.80 -12.35
N ARG A 175 20.03 20.03 -11.96
CA ARG A 175 20.51 21.36 -11.61
C ARG A 175 21.41 21.86 -12.73
N SER A 176 20.73 22.37 -13.75
CA SER A 176 21.29 23.41 -14.59
C SER A 176 21.47 24.68 -13.75
N ARG A 177 22.72 25.06 -13.48
CA ARG A 177 23.21 26.42 -13.73
C ARG A 177 24.71 26.53 -13.52
#